data_AF-A0A7S1CY11-F1
#
_entry.id   AF-A0A7S1CY11-F1
#
_cell.length_a   1.000
_cell.length_b   1.000
_cell.length_c   1.000
_cell.angle_alpha   90.00
_cell.angle_beta   90.00
_cell.angle_gamma   90.00
#
_symmetry.space_group_name_H-M   'P 1'
#
loop_
_entity.id
_entity.type
_entity.pdbx_description
1 polymer ?
#
loop_
_entity_poly.entity_id
_entity_poly.type
_entity_poly.pdbx_seq_one_letter_code
_entity_poly.pdbx_strand_id
1 'polypeptide(L)'
;MNLTMAIPNSNESFPAAPTTATKAQRTPSAIAAHGLPFLFTPAVVARIPRAKNEPMPPGFEPDKYDVICGLRGKQALQHVGNRRFRVTIAMNAEKYVKAPTKLDKSLIVIEVVDAIRNGGGNFVKKDRKTKQWVEIGDQLAREKVGHALRDHISSMGDTKKKERSQSWVQMLQAAQQQQQQQQQQQ
;
A
#
# COMPACT_ATOMS: atom_id res chain seq x y z
N MET A 1 30.07 -14.36 -47.68
CA MET A 1 29.30 -15.61 -47.74
C MET A 1 28.41 -15.65 -46.51
N ASN A 2 27.19 -15.12 -46.61
CA ASN A 2 26.30 -14.98 -45.46
C ASN A 2 25.49 -16.26 -45.29
N LEU A 3 25.70 -16.93 -44.16
CA LEU A 3 24.99 -18.14 -43.80
C LEU A 3 23.61 -17.81 -43.20
N THR A 4 22.62 -18.50 -43.74
CA THR A 4 21.18 -18.44 -43.51
C THR A 4 20.75 -18.74 -42.08
N MET A 5 19.62 -18.14 -41.71
CA MET A 5 18.84 -18.34 -40.49
C MET A 5 18.50 -19.81 -40.18
N ALA A 6 18.42 -20.12 -38.89
CA ALA A 6 17.56 -21.19 -38.36
C ALA A 6 17.14 -20.86 -36.92
N ILE A 7 15.97 -20.23 -36.79
CA ILE A 7 15.18 -20.29 -35.56
C ILE A 7 14.06 -21.29 -35.84
N PRO A 8 13.93 -22.35 -35.04
CA PRO A 8 12.63 -22.97 -34.83
C PRO A 8 12.28 -22.90 -33.34
N ASN A 9 11.10 -22.39 -33.02
CA ASN A 9 10.03 -23.22 -32.48
C ASN A 9 8.83 -22.34 -32.08
N SER A 10 7.76 -22.43 -32.86
CA SER A 10 6.43 -21.93 -32.53
C SER A 10 5.46 -23.09 -32.75
N ASN A 11 5.06 -23.77 -31.68
CA ASN A 11 3.91 -24.67 -31.58
C ASN A 11 3.83 -25.16 -30.11
N GLU A 12 2.74 -25.17 -29.35
CA GLU A 12 1.34 -24.90 -29.59
C GLU A 12 0.61 -24.93 -28.23
N SER A 13 -0.55 -24.26 -28.17
CA SER A 13 -1.77 -24.73 -27.49
C SER A 13 -1.84 -24.91 -25.96
N PHE A 14 -2.55 -23.96 -25.32
CA PHE A 14 -3.45 -24.25 -24.20
C PHE A 14 -4.67 -25.05 -24.70
N PRO A 15 -5.20 -25.99 -23.90
CA PRO A 15 -6.57 -25.77 -23.42
C PRO A 15 -6.88 -26.24 -21.98
N ALA A 16 -7.82 -25.49 -21.39
CA ALA A 16 -8.83 -25.75 -20.38
C ALA A 16 -8.83 -27.03 -19.50
N ALA A 17 -9.09 -26.79 -18.22
CA ALA A 17 -9.55 -27.74 -17.21
C ALA A 17 -10.89 -28.41 -17.57
N PRO A 18 -11.15 -29.60 -16.99
CA PRO A 18 -12.44 -29.84 -16.36
C PRO A 18 -12.36 -30.50 -14.96
N THR A 19 -13.18 -29.92 -14.10
CA THR A 19 -13.92 -30.46 -12.94
C THR A 19 -13.86 -31.96 -12.68
N THR A 20 -13.57 -32.36 -11.43
CA THR A 20 -14.25 -33.50 -10.77
C THR A 20 -14.45 -33.23 -9.28
N ALA A 21 -15.71 -33.33 -8.86
CA ALA A 21 -16.13 -33.41 -7.48
C ALA A 21 -15.86 -34.83 -6.94
N THR A 22 -15.48 -34.96 -5.67
CA THR A 22 -15.65 -36.23 -4.94
C THR A 22 -16.09 -35.94 -3.51
N LYS A 23 -17.30 -36.41 -3.24
CA LYS A 23 -18.01 -36.46 -1.96
C LYS A 23 -17.45 -37.64 -1.16
N ALA A 24 -17.05 -37.42 0.09
CA ALA A 24 -16.87 -38.49 1.06
C ALA A 24 -17.39 -38.03 2.42
N GLN A 25 -18.60 -38.48 2.73
CA GLN A 25 -19.21 -38.44 4.06
C GLN A 25 -18.63 -39.60 4.87
N ARG A 26 -18.11 -39.33 6.07
CA ARG A 26 -18.04 -40.29 7.19
C ARG A 26 -18.18 -39.52 8.51
N THR A 27 -19.33 -39.68 9.15
CA THR A 27 -19.52 -39.61 10.62
C THR A 27 -19.63 -41.06 11.13
N PRO A 28 -19.82 -41.36 12.44
CA PRO A 28 -19.78 -40.54 13.66
C PRO A 28 -18.90 -41.17 14.77
N SER A 29 -19.03 -40.60 15.98
CA SER A 29 -18.65 -41.11 17.32
C SER A 29 -17.26 -40.76 17.83
N ALA A 30 -17.04 -40.42 19.11
CA ALA A 30 -17.89 -40.04 20.23
C ALA A 30 -16.94 -39.73 21.41
N ILE A 31 -17.32 -38.80 22.28
CA ILE A 31 -17.01 -38.70 23.72
C ILE A 31 -15.59 -38.28 24.16
N ALA A 32 -15.53 -37.12 24.83
CA ALA A 32 -14.92 -36.86 26.16
C ALA A 32 -14.56 -35.36 26.22
N ALA A 33 -15.41 -34.49 26.76
CA ALA A 33 -15.58 -34.20 28.17
C ALA A 33 -14.51 -33.23 28.74
N HIS A 34 -15.04 -32.16 29.36
CA HIS A 34 -14.43 -31.21 30.30
C HIS A 34 -13.54 -30.09 29.76
N GLY A 35 -14.02 -28.85 29.94
CA GLY A 35 -13.18 -27.65 29.94
C GLY A 35 -13.78 -26.49 29.15
N LEU A 36 -14.60 -25.69 29.84
CA LEU A 36 -14.99 -24.31 29.54
C LEU A 36 -14.59 -23.74 28.17
N PRO A 37 -15.55 -23.34 27.30
CA PRO A 37 -15.19 -22.58 26.11
C PRO A 37 -14.67 -21.23 26.59
N PHE A 38 -13.35 -21.03 26.53
CA PHE A 38 -12.81 -19.70 26.44
C PHE A 38 -13.35 -19.15 25.13
N LEU A 39 -14.48 -18.45 25.21
CA LEU A 39 -15.02 -17.64 24.13
C LEU A 39 -13.99 -16.54 23.90
N PHE A 40 -12.94 -16.88 23.15
CA PHE A 40 -12.19 -15.90 22.40
C PHE A 40 -13.13 -15.46 21.29
N THR A 41 -14.12 -14.64 21.66
CA THR A 41 -14.82 -13.81 20.71
C THR A 41 -13.72 -12.97 20.05
N PRO A 42 -13.41 -13.11 18.75
CA PRO A 42 -12.87 -11.96 18.09
C PRO A 42 -13.96 -10.91 18.26
N ALA A 43 -13.68 -9.88 19.04
CA ALA A 43 -14.44 -8.65 18.99
C ALA A 43 -14.28 -8.14 17.56
N VAL A 44 -15.07 -8.68 16.63
CA VAL A 44 -15.47 -8.00 15.42
C VAL A 44 -16.32 -6.85 15.95
N VAL A 45 -15.65 -5.81 16.41
CA VAL A 45 -16.26 -4.52 16.71
C VAL A 45 -17.06 -4.22 15.46
N ALA A 46 -18.39 -4.29 15.56
CA ALA A 46 -19.28 -4.08 14.44
C ALA A 46 -18.88 -2.73 13.83
N ARG A 47 -18.30 -2.80 12.62
CA ARG A 47 -17.75 -1.65 11.95
C ARG A 47 -18.96 -0.81 11.53
N ILE A 48 -19.29 0.22 12.31
CA ILE A 48 -20.35 1.15 11.94
C ILE A 48 -19.86 1.82 10.64
N PRO A 49 -20.52 1.56 9.49
CA PRO A 49 -20.12 2.19 8.25
C PRO A 49 -20.40 3.70 8.40
N ARG A 50 -19.34 4.50 8.41
CA ARG A 50 -19.53 5.96 8.49
C ARG A 50 -20.20 6.45 7.22
N ALA A 51 -21.21 7.31 7.39
CA ALA A 51 -21.93 7.85 6.26
C ALA A 51 -21.00 8.69 5.37
N LYS A 52 -21.36 8.77 4.10
CA LYS A 52 -20.60 9.55 3.13
C LYS A 52 -20.88 11.04 3.38
N ASN A 53 -19.84 11.82 3.66
CA ASN A 53 -19.87 13.27 3.69
C ASN A 53 -20.69 13.89 4.84
N GLU A 54 -20.46 13.46 6.08
CA GLU A 54 -21.02 14.18 7.22
C GLU A 54 -20.33 15.56 7.34
N PRO A 55 -21.09 16.67 7.22
CA PRO A 55 -20.53 17.98 7.43
C PRO A 55 -20.14 18.11 8.91
N MET A 56 -18.87 18.42 9.15
CA MET A 56 -18.41 18.66 10.51
C MET A 56 -19.08 19.92 11.07
N PRO A 57 -19.24 20.03 12.40
CA PRO A 57 -19.84 21.20 13.01
C PRO A 57 -19.15 22.51 12.54
N PRO A 58 -19.92 23.60 12.39
CA PRO A 58 -19.37 24.88 11.95
C PRO A 58 -18.30 25.36 12.94
N GLY A 59 -17.07 25.52 12.44
CA GLY A 59 -15.90 25.85 13.27
C GLY A 59 -14.95 24.68 13.56
N PHE A 60 -15.23 23.49 13.02
CA PHE A 60 -14.31 22.36 13.15
C PHE A 60 -12.95 22.67 12.48
N GLU A 61 -11.88 22.49 13.24
CA GLU A 61 -10.51 22.55 12.76
C GLU A 61 -9.89 21.15 12.87
N PRO A 62 -9.23 20.64 11.82
CA PRO A 62 -8.61 19.31 11.86
C PRO A 62 -7.59 19.23 12.98
N ASP A 63 -7.70 18.21 13.83
CA ASP A 63 -6.75 17.99 14.90
C ASP A 63 -5.46 17.33 14.36
N LYS A 64 -4.43 17.28 15.21
CA LYS A 64 -3.12 16.68 14.96
C LYS A 64 -3.17 15.22 14.49
N TYR A 65 -4.26 14.51 14.79
CA TYR A 65 -4.49 13.12 14.42
C TYR A 65 -5.26 12.99 13.10
N ASP A 66 -5.90 14.06 12.64
CA ASP A 66 -6.73 14.04 11.43
C ASP A 66 -5.90 14.09 10.15
N VAL A 67 -6.30 13.24 9.21
CA VAL A 67 -5.69 13.13 7.90
C VAL A 67 -6.47 14.00 6.92
N ILE A 68 -5.80 15.04 6.47
CA ILE A 68 -6.37 15.99 5.53
C ILE A 68 -6.26 15.44 4.09
N CYS A 69 -7.41 15.40 3.42
CA CYS A 69 -7.58 14.87 2.09
C CYS A 69 -7.97 15.97 1.09
N GLY A 70 -7.51 15.84 -0.15
CA GLY A 70 -7.95 16.70 -1.26
C GLY A 70 -7.31 18.08 -1.34
N LEU A 71 -6.55 18.52 -0.34
CA LEU A 71 -5.73 19.74 -0.45
C LEU A 71 -4.46 19.44 -1.25
N ARG A 72 -4.32 20.12 -2.39
CA ARG A 72 -3.13 20.05 -3.23
C ARG A 72 -2.14 21.12 -2.79
N GLY A 73 -0.88 20.77 -2.59
CA GLY A 73 0.20 21.71 -2.26
C GLY A 73 0.85 21.50 -0.90
N LYS A 74 1.72 22.46 -0.50
CA LYS A 74 2.60 22.34 0.68
C LYS A 74 1.83 22.28 2.01
N GLN A 75 0.66 22.92 2.09
CA GLN A 75 -0.12 22.97 3.33
C GLN A 75 -0.63 21.60 3.79
N ALA A 76 -1.08 20.76 2.84
CA ALA A 76 -1.47 19.39 3.17
C ALA A 76 -0.25 18.55 3.59
N LEU A 77 0.92 18.80 3.00
CA LEU A 77 2.14 18.05 3.32
C LEU A 77 2.68 18.38 4.71
N GLN A 78 2.52 19.62 5.16
CA GLN A 78 3.02 20.10 6.45
C GLN A 78 2.11 19.77 7.64
N HIS A 79 0.89 19.29 7.41
CA HIS A 79 0.00 18.90 8.49
C HIS A 79 0.55 17.71 9.29
N VAL A 80 0.44 17.76 10.62
CA VAL A 80 0.96 16.71 11.52
C VAL A 80 0.31 15.36 11.20
N GLY A 81 -1.01 15.32 11.03
CA GLY A 81 -1.72 14.08 10.69
C GLY A 81 -1.30 13.50 9.34
N ASN A 82 -0.96 14.34 8.36
CA ASN A 82 -0.47 13.87 7.05
C ASN A 82 0.98 13.39 7.12
N ARG A 83 1.83 13.97 7.98
CA ARG A 83 3.16 13.41 8.26
C ARG A 83 3.06 12.02 8.88
N ARG A 84 2.23 11.86 9.92
CA ARG A 84 2.00 10.56 10.57
C ARG A 84 1.43 9.54 9.61
N PHE A 85 0.46 9.95 8.80
CA PHE A 85 -0.10 9.14 7.72
C PHE A 85 1.01 8.57 6.81
N ARG A 86 1.96 9.40 6.35
CA ARG A 86 3.07 8.93 5.49
C ARG A 86 3.96 7.91 6.19
N VAL A 87 4.22 8.08 7.49
CA VAL A 87 4.98 7.09 8.28
C VAL A 87 4.22 5.77 8.36
N THR A 88 2.92 5.81 8.64
CA THR A 88 2.06 4.60 8.65
C THR A 88 2.05 3.90 7.28
N ILE A 89 2.00 4.67 6.19
CA ILE A 89 2.11 4.12 4.82
C ILE A 89 3.46 3.46 4.61
N ALA A 90 4.56 4.10 5.01
CA ALA A 90 5.91 3.55 4.87
C ALA A 90 6.09 2.22 5.61
N MET A 91 5.59 2.13 6.84
CA MET A 91 5.64 0.90 7.64
C MET A 91 4.85 -0.26 7.02
N ASN A 92 3.75 0.03 6.32
CA ASN A 92 2.90 -0.99 5.71
C ASN A 92 3.20 -1.23 4.23
N ALA A 93 4.06 -0.43 3.61
CA ALA A 93 4.41 -0.56 2.20
C ALA A 93 5.11 -1.88 1.89
N GLU A 94 6.02 -2.34 2.76
CA GLU A 94 6.67 -3.64 2.59
C GLU A 94 5.66 -4.79 2.60
N LYS A 95 4.69 -4.75 3.53
CA LYS A 95 3.62 -5.75 3.61
C LYS A 95 2.78 -5.73 2.32
N TYR A 96 2.46 -4.55 1.81
CA TYR A 96 1.69 -4.38 0.58
C TYR A 96 2.42 -4.92 -0.67
N VAL A 97 3.75 -4.77 -0.74
CA VAL A 97 4.57 -5.31 -1.82
C VAL A 97 4.68 -6.83 -1.74
N LYS A 98 4.80 -7.39 -0.52
CA LYS A 98 4.89 -8.84 -0.28
C LYS A 98 3.54 -9.56 -0.49
N ALA A 99 2.42 -8.84 -0.45
CA ALA A 99 1.08 -9.42 -0.59
C ALA A 99 0.85 -10.02 -2.00
N PRO A 100 0.54 -11.33 -2.10
CA PRO A 100 0.39 -12.01 -3.38
C PRO A 100 -0.95 -11.73 -4.05
N THR A 101 -2.04 -11.66 -3.28
CA THR A 101 -3.39 -11.51 -3.86
C THR A 101 -3.91 -10.07 -3.79
N LYS A 102 -4.88 -9.76 -4.67
CA LYS A 102 -5.61 -8.47 -4.62
C LYS A 102 -6.43 -8.32 -3.34
N LEU A 103 -6.90 -9.43 -2.77
CA LEU A 103 -7.67 -9.44 -1.53
C LEU A 103 -6.78 -9.05 -0.35
N ASP A 104 -5.57 -9.63 -0.25
CA ASP A 104 -4.61 -9.29 0.81
C ASP A 104 -4.22 -7.80 0.77
N LYS A 105 -4.03 -7.25 -0.44
CA LYS A 105 -3.77 -5.81 -0.63
C LYS A 105 -4.93 -4.95 -0.12
N SER A 106 -6.17 -5.37 -0.35
CA SER A 106 -7.35 -4.68 0.17
C SER A 106 -7.44 -4.78 1.70
N LEU A 107 -7.10 -5.93 2.27
CA LEU A 107 -7.06 -6.13 3.73
C LEU A 107 -6.03 -5.21 4.40
N ILE A 108 -4.83 -5.07 3.83
CA ILE A 108 -3.81 -4.14 4.33
C ILE A 108 -4.32 -2.69 4.29
N VAL A 109 -5.00 -2.30 3.21
CA VAL A 109 -5.59 -0.95 3.10
C VAL A 109 -6.65 -0.73 4.18
N ILE A 110 -7.48 -1.74 4.44
CA ILE A 110 -8.49 -1.72 5.51
C ILE A 110 -7.81 -1.58 6.88
N GLU A 111 -6.81 -2.39 7.17
CA GLU A 111 -6.04 -2.38 8.42
C GLU A 111 -5.42 -1.00 8.69
N VAL A 112 -4.86 -0.36 7.65
CA VAL A 112 -4.28 0.99 7.79
C VAL A 112 -5.34 2.04 8.10
N VAL A 113 -6.51 1.99 7.45
CA VAL A 113 -7.64 2.91 7.75
C VAL A 113 -8.10 2.71 9.18
N ASP A 114 -8.22 1.47 9.63
CA ASP A 114 -8.66 1.14 10.99
C ASP A 114 -7.63 1.55 12.04
N ALA A 115 -6.33 1.37 11.76
CA ALA A 115 -5.26 1.82 12.64
C ALA A 115 -5.29 3.35 12.85
N ILE A 116 -5.55 4.12 11.80
CA ILE A 116 -5.65 5.58 11.89
C ILE A 116 -6.86 5.99 12.74
N ARG A 117 -8.01 5.36 12.52
CA ARG A 117 -9.25 5.64 13.24
C ARG A 117 -9.21 5.21 14.69
N ASN A 118 -8.65 4.05 14.98
CA ASN A 118 -8.42 3.57 16.35
C ASN A 118 -7.44 4.48 17.10
N GLY A 119 -6.53 5.15 16.38
CA GLY A 119 -5.65 6.18 16.91
C GLY A 119 -6.29 7.56 17.09
N GLY A 120 -7.61 7.68 16.92
CA GLY A 120 -8.36 8.94 17.05
C GLY A 120 -8.28 9.87 15.84
N GLY A 121 -7.74 9.39 14.70
CA GLY A 121 -7.64 10.18 13.48
C GLY A 121 -8.81 9.97 12.53
N ASN A 122 -9.43 11.07 12.07
CA ASN A 122 -10.44 11.03 11.03
C ASN A 122 -9.87 11.44 9.67
N PHE A 123 -10.53 11.02 8.59
CA PHE A 123 -10.21 11.47 7.25
C PHE A 123 -11.11 12.63 6.91
N VAL A 124 -10.54 13.81 6.70
CA VAL A 124 -11.33 15.03 6.47
C VAL A 124 -10.96 15.66 5.14
N LYS A 125 -11.96 16.26 4.47
CA LYS A 125 -11.77 17.00 3.23
C LYS A 125 -12.39 18.37 3.37
N LYS A 126 -11.70 19.37 2.85
CA LYS A 126 -12.26 20.71 2.74
C LYS A 126 -13.10 20.79 1.46
N ASP A 127 -14.40 21.07 1.60
CA ASP A 127 -15.24 21.35 0.46
C ASP A 127 -14.85 22.71 -0.14
N ARG A 128 -14.75 22.78 -1.46
CA ARG A 128 -14.40 24.01 -2.18
C ARG A 128 -15.57 24.99 -2.21
N LYS A 129 -16.81 24.48 -2.17
CA LYS A 129 -18.02 25.31 -2.28
C LYS A 129 -18.38 25.96 -0.94
N THR A 130 -18.49 25.16 0.12
CA THR A 130 -18.90 25.65 1.44
C THR A 130 -17.72 26.11 2.30
N LYS A 131 -16.47 25.84 1.87
CA LYS A 131 -15.24 26.02 2.67
C LYS A 131 -15.25 25.28 4.02
N GLN A 132 -16.21 24.40 4.24
CA GLN A 132 -16.35 23.60 5.46
C GLN A 132 -15.54 22.30 5.36
N TRP A 133 -15.21 21.76 6.52
CA TRP A 133 -14.60 20.44 6.64
C TRP A 133 -15.70 19.39 6.67
N VAL A 134 -15.48 18.32 5.91
CA VAL A 134 -16.41 17.22 5.75
C VAL A 134 -15.65 15.94 6.06
N GLU A 135 -16.21 15.09 6.91
CA GLU A 135 -15.65 13.78 7.16
C GLU A 135 -15.84 12.89 5.93
N ILE A 136 -14.77 12.18 5.59
CA ILE A 136 -14.72 11.25 4.48
C ILE A 136 -15.05 9.84 4.98
N GLY A 137 -16.01 9.21 4.31
CA GLY A 137 -16.36 7.81 4.54
C GLY A 137 -15.29 6.82 4.10
N ASP A 138 -15.44 5.57 4.52
CA ASP A 138 -14.47 4.48 4.42
C ASP A 138 -14.00 4.22 2.97
N GLN A 139 -14.90 4.40 2.00
CA GLN A 139 -14.59 4.18 0.60
C GLN A 139 -13.45 5.10 0.11
N LEU A 140 -13.63 6.40 0.29
CA LEU A 140 -12.66 7.41 -0.12
C LEU A 140 -11.38 7.37 0.76
N ALA A 141 -11.51 6.99 2.04
CA ALA A 141 -10.36 6.77 2.90
C ALA A 141 -9.47 5.62 2.39
N ARG A 142 -10.08 4.49 2.01
CA ARG A 142 -9.38 3.36 1.39
C ARG A 142 -8.73 3.75 0.07
N GLU A 143 -9.42 4.50 -0.78
CA GLU A 143 -8.87 5.00 -2.04
C GLU A 143 -7.63 5.88 -1.80
N LYS A 144 -7.69 6.78 -0.82
CA LYS A 144 -6.54 7.63 -0.43
C LYS A 144 -5.35 6.80 0.05
N VAL A 145 -5.59 5.82 0.92
CA VAL A 145 -4.53 4.91 1.41
C VAL A 145 -3.92 4.12 0.27
N GLY A 146 -4.76 3.55 -0.60
CA GLY A 146 -4.30 2.79 -1.76
C GLY A 146 -3.48 3.63 -2.75
N HIS A 147 -3.88 4.89 -2.98
CA HIS A 147 -3.11 5.82 -3.80
C HIS A 147 -1.76 6.13 -3.14
N ALA A 148 -1.75 6.47 -1.85
CA ALA A 148 -0.53 6.79 -1.12
C ALA A 148 0.47 5.61 -1.07
N LEU A 149 -0.01 4.37 -0.91
CA LEU A 149 0.83 3.17 -0.96
C LEU A 149 1.50 3.03 -2.34
N ARG A 150 0.73 3.15 -3.42
CA ARG A 150 1.28 3.07 -4.79
C ARG A 150 2.30 4.17 -5.06
N ASP A 151 1.97 5.41 -4.70
CA ASP A 151 2.89 6.55 -4.86
C ASP A 151 4.19 6.35 -4.08
N HIS A 152 4.09 5.82 -2.87
CA HIS A 152 5.26 5.57 -2.04
C HIS A 152 6.17 4.49 -2.65
N ILE A 153 5.59 3.40 -3.16
CA ILE A 153 6.34 2.32 -3.82
C ILE A 153 6.99 2.81 -5.11
N SER A 154 6.27 3.56 -5.95
CA SER A 154 6.83 4.17 -7.17
C SER A 154 8.00 5.10 -6.83
N SER A 155 7.82 5.96 -5.83
CA SER A 155 8.87 6.87 -5.38
C SER A 155 10.11 6.14 -4.86
N MET A 156 9.97 5.00 -4.18
CA MET A 156 11.12 4.18 -3.78
C MET A 156 11.88 3.62 -4.99
N GLY A 157 11.17 3.17 -6.02
CA GLY A 157 11.78 2.69 -7.27
C GLY A 157 12.62 3.77 -7.95
N ASP A 158 12.10 4.99 -8.01
CA ASP A 158 12.79 6.14 -8.61
C ASP A 158 14.06 6.51 -7.83
N THR A 159 14.01 6.49 -6.49
CA THR A 159 15.19 6.76 -5.66
C THR A 159 16.32 5.77 -5.92
N LYS A 160 16.02 4.46 -5.95
CA LYS A 160 17.01 3.42 -6.24
C LYS A 160 17.61 3.55 -7.64
N LYS A 161 16.80 3.93 -8.64
CA LYS A 161 17.29 4.18 -10.00
C LYS A 161 18.27 5.35 -10.04
N LYS A 162 17.93 6.45 -9.35
CA LYS A 162 18.79 7.63 -9.25
C LYS A 162 20.10 7.32 -8.54
N GLU A 163 20.07 6.57 -7.44
CA GLU A 163 21.26 6.12 -6.71
C GLU A 163 22.19 5.27 -7.59
N ARG A 164 21.65 4.32 -8.36
CA ARG A 164 22.45 3.52 -9.30
C ARG A 164 23.09 4.39 -10.39
N SER A 165 22.34 5.33 -10.96
CA SER A 165 22.89 6.27 -11.94
C SER A 165 23.99 7.14 -11.35
N GLN A 166 23.83 7.63 -10.11
CA GLN A 166 24.86 8.41 -9.43
C GLN A 166 26.10 7.59 -9.12
N SER A 167 25.94 6.34 -8.65
CA SER A 167 27.06 5.42 -8.42
C SER A 167 27.82 5.11 -9.71
N TRP A 168 27.12 4.92 -10.83
CA TRP A 168 27.76 4.70 -12.13
C TRP A 168 28.59 5.91 -12.58
N VAL A 169 28.05 7.12 -12.44
CA VAL A 169 28.77 8.37 -12.75
C VAL A 169 30.02 8.52 -11.87
N GLN A 170 29.92 8.21 -10.57
CA GLN A 170 31.07 8.26 -9.65
C GLN A 170 32.15 7.25 -10.02
N MET A 171 31.79 6.01 -10.37
CA MET A 171 32.75 5.00 -10.82
C MET A 171 33.46 5.45 -12.10
N LEU A 172 32.73 6.03 -13.06
CA LEU A 172 33.30 6.51 -14.31
C LEU A 172 34.31 7.65 -14.07
N GLN A 173 33.97 8.59 -13.19
CA GLN A 173 34.86 9.67 -12.79
C GLN A 173 36.11 9.16 -12.07
N ALA A 174 35.97 8.20 -11.16
CA ALA A 174 37.10 7.61 -10.44
C ALA A 174 38.06 6.88 -11.39
N ALA A 175 37.55 6.12 -12.35
CA ALA A 175 38.36 5.45 -13.37
C ALA A 175 39.13 6.45 -14.23
N GLN A 176 38.49 7.56 -14.63
CA GLN A 176 39.14 8.61 -15.40
C GLN A 176 40.26 9.32 -14.60
N GLN A 177 40.04 9.58 -13.31
CA GLN A 177 41.06 10.16 -12.43
C GLN A 177 42.27 9.24 -12.24
N GLN A 178 42.04 7.93 -12.06
CA GLN A 178 43.12 6.95 -11.95
C GLN A 178 43.99 6.89 -13.21
N GLN A 179 43.36 6.95 -14.40
CA GLN A 179 44.11 7.00 -15.66
C GLN A 179 44.98 8.26 -15.77
N GLN A 180 44.47 9.42 -15.36
CA GLN A 180 45.24 10.67 -15.36
C GLN A 180 46.43 10.62 -14.40
N GLN A 181 46.26 10.02 -13.21
CA GLN A 181 47.34 9.85 -12.24
C GLN A 181 48.45 8.93 -12.77
N GLN A 182 48.08 7.86 -13.48
CA GLN A 182 49.06 6.96 -14.10
C GLN A 182 49.86 7.65 -15.21
N GLN A 183 49.24 8.54 -15.98
CA GLN A 183 49.93 9.31 -17.03
C GLN A 183 50.92 10.34 -16.47
N GLN A 184 50.71 10.86 -15.26
CA GLN A 184 51.62 11.82 -14.63
C GLN A 184 52.84 11.16 -13.97
N GLN A 185 52.82 9.84 -13.80
CA GLN A 185 53.93 9.07 -13.21
C GLN A 185 54.88 8.47 -14.28
N GLN A 186 54.57 8.66 -15.57
CA GLN A 186 55.44 8.34 -16.71
C GLN A 186 56.08 9.61 -17.26
#